data_AF-A0A1I2ZA29-F1
#
_entry.id   AF-A0A1I2ZA29-F1
#
_cell.length_a   1.000
_cell.length_b   1.000
_cell.length_c   1.000
_cell.angle_alpha   90.00
_cell.angle_beta   90.00
_cell.angle_gamma   90.00
#
_symmetry.space_group_name_H-M   'P 1'
#
loop_
_entity.id
_entity.type
_entity.pdbx_description
1 polymer ?
#
loop_
_entity_poly.entity_id
_entity_poly.type
_entity_poly.pdbx_seq_one_letter_code
_entity_poly.pdbx_strand_id
1 'polypeptide(L)'
;MRRRKSLWSGTTIIGLRDSFNSQANAINNAGQVVGTVERITGSSHAYLWKGATTRTDLGMLGGNPSCAVAIDNTGQVAGWSETTGPAAPHATLWNGTTRTDLGPLGGIDSRAFAINDAGQVAGWASTTGGAHHAALWNGTRATDLGTLGGSRSEALAINSAGQVAGWASTTGGAQHAILWKGTTATDLNGFLDASIVNAGWMLSVANGINDNGWIVGNAHNSKSGLDHAFLLAPIYTFTDLGTLGGLTATPAPSIMPPSGGVGRYQRCPTRYPVEWHHGDRPRHARWGSQPSPRHQ
;
A
#
# COMPACT_ATOMS: atom_id res chain seq x y z
N MET A 1 -28.59 23.46 -13.88
CA MET A 1 -28.02 22.68 -12.75
C MET A 1 -26.95 21.73 -13.28
N ARG A 2 -25.69 21.82 -12.82
CA ARG A 2 -24.71 20.75 -13.07
C ARG A 2 -24.97 19.61 -12.08
N ARG A 3 -25.51 18.47 -12.55
CA ARG A 3 -25.55 17.25 -11.72
C ARG A 3 -24.10 16.86 -11.42
N ARG A 4 -23.74 16.74 -10.14
CA ARG A 4 -22.47 16.10 -9.77
C ARG A 4 -22.57 14.64 -10.25
N LYS A 5 -21.75 14.25 -11.23
CA LYS A 5 -21.55 12.84 -11.54
C LYS A 5 -20.81 12.24 -10.34
N SER A 6 -21.54 11.61 -9.43
CA SER A 6 -20.92 10.71 -8.47
C SER A 6 -20.39 9.51 -9.23
N LEU A 7 -19.15 9.12 -8.99
CA LEU A 7 -18.61 7.82 -9.44
C LEU A 7 -19.21 6.65 -8.63
N TRP A 8 -19.90 6.97 -7.53
CA TRP A 8 -20.44 6.03 -6.56
C TRP A 8 -21.97 6.12 -6.52
N SER A 9 -22.66 4.98 -6.58
CA SER A 9 -24.12 4.91 -6.46
C SER A 9 -24.54 3.73 -5.58
N GLY A 10 -25.29 4.02 -4.52
CA GLY A 10 -25.71 3.04 -3.52
C GLY A 10 -24.66 2.79 -2.44
N THR A 11 -25.13 2.28 -1.29
CA THR A 11 -24.32 1.84 -0.17
C THR A 11 -24.88 0.51 0.32
N THR A 12 -24.04 -0.51 0.44
CA THR A 12 -24.44 -1.81 0.98
C THR A 12 -23.55 -2.14 2.17
N ILE A 13 -24.10 -2.07 3.38
CA ILE A 13 -23.44 -2.58 4.58
C ILE A 13 -23.73 -4.08 4.64
N ILE A 14 -22.70 -4.91 4.45
CA ILE A 14 -22.82 -6.37 4.46
C ILE A 14 -22.76 -6.89 5.91
N GLY A 15 -23.79 -6.57 6.70
CA GLY A 15 -23.93 -7.11 8.06
C GLY A 15 -24.15 -8.62 8.05
N LEU A 16 -23.58 -9.34 9.02
CA LEU A 16 -23.95 -10.74 9.28
C LEU A 16 -25.05 -10.76 10.36
N ARG A 17 -26.00 -11.68 10.24
CA ARG A 17 -27.09 -11.82 11.23
C ARG A 17 -26.62 -12.46 12.55
N ASP A 18 -25.42 -13.05 12.53
CA ASP A 18 -24.87 -13.89 13.61
C ASP A 18 -23.47 -13.41 14.09
N SER A 19 -23.17 -12.11 13.97
CA SER A 19 -21.89 -11.49 14.37
C SER A 19 -22.08 -10.27 15.27
N PHE A 20 -21.12 -10.01 16.16
CA PHE A 20 -21.05 -8.73 16.87
C PHE A 20 -20.35 -7.66 16.01
N ASN A 21 -19.14 -7.95 15.53
CA ASN A 21 -18.33 -7.03 14.73
C ASN A 21 -17.76 -7.71 13.48
N SER A 22 -17.43 -6.92 12.46
CA SER A 22 -16.67 -7.37 11.29
C SER A 22 -15.80 -6.25 10.74
N GLN A 23 -14.62 -6.60 10.24
CA GLN A 23 -13.64 -5.67 9.68
C GLN A 23 -13.24 -6.14 8.27
N ALA A 24 -13.02 -5.20 7.36
CA ALA A 24 -12.52 -5.45 6.01
C ALA A 24 -11.09 -4.90 5.91
N ASN A 25 -10.14 -5.76 5.54
CA ASN A 25 -8.70 -5.49 5.58
C ASN A 25 -8.12 -5.27 4.18
N ALA A 26 -8.58 -6.00 3.16
CA ALA A 26 -8.11 -5.85 1.79
C ALA A 26 -9.18 -6.19 0.74
N ILE A 27 -8.95 -5.75 -0.50
CA ILE A 27 -9.81 -5.97 -1.67
C ILE A 27 -8.96 -6.20 -2.93
N ASN A 28 -9.37 -7.12 -3.81
CA ASN A 28 -8.71 -7.36 -5.10
C ASN A 28 -9.47 -6.77 -6.31
N ASN A 29 -8.88 -6.82 -7.50
CA ASN A 29 -9.47 -6.27 -8.73
C ASN A 29 -10.79 -6.94 -9.16
N ALA A 30 -11.09 -8.14 -8.66
CA ALA A 30 -12.37 -8.82 -8.87
C ALA A 30 -13.47 -8.37 -7.87
N GLY A 31 -13.19 -7.37 -7.02
CA GLY A 31 -14.12 -6.88 -6.00
C GLY A 31 -14.33 -7.85 -4.85
N GLN A 32 -13.42 -8.82 -4.66
CA GLN A 32 -13.44 -9.74 -3.53
C GLN A 32 -12.78 -9.06 -2.33
N VAL A 33 -13.45 -9.06 -1.18
CA VAL A 33 -12.98 -8.42 0.05
C VAL A 33 -12.60 -9.49 1.06
N VAL A 34 -11.57 -9.24 1.86
CA VAL A 34 -11.15 -10.12 2.96
C VAL A 34 -10.99 -9.36 4.26
N GLY A 35 -10.98 -10.09 5.37
CA GLY A 35 -10.95 -9.52 6.71
C GLY A 35 -11.42 -10.50 7.77
N THR A 36 -12.00 -9.97 8.84
CA THR A 36 -12.29 -10.74 10.07
C THR A 36 -13.71 -10.53 10.54
N VAL A 37 -14.34 -11.60 11.04
CA VAL A 37 -15.67 -11.58 11.66
C VAL A 37 -15.57 -12.09 13.09
N GLU A 38 -16.06 -11.28 14.03
CA GLU A 38 -16.28 -11.68 15.42
C GLU A 38 -17.65 -12.37 15.53
N ARG A 39 -17.63 -13.68 15.73
CA ARG A 39 -18.82 -14.52 15.88
C ARG A 39 -19.45 -14.32 17.25
N ILE A 40 -20.76 -14.53 17.36
CA ILE A 40 -21.49 -14.49 18.65
C ILE A 40 -20.89 -15.41 19.74
N THR A 41 -20.17 -16.46 19.34
CA THR A 41 -19.45 -17.38 20.25
C THR A 41 -18.12 -16.82 20.81
N GLY A 42 -17.81 -15.53 20.61
CA GLY A 42 -16.56 -14.90 21.07
C GLY A 42 -15.32 -15.30 20.28
N SER A 43 -15.50 -15.87 19.08
CA SER A 43 -14.44 -16.38 18.20
C SER A 43 -14.27 -15.45 17.00
N SER A 44 -13.02 -15.08 16.67
CA SER A 44 -12.72 -14.29 15.48
C SER A 44 -12.22 -15.19 14.35
N HIS A 45 -12.83 -15.05 13.17
CA HIS A 45 -12.57 -15.89 12.00
C HIS A 45 -12.17 -15.04 10.79
N ALA A 46 -11.27 -15.57 9.97
CA ALA A 46 -10.95 -15.07 8.65
C ALA A 46 -12.13 -15.30 7.67
N TYR A 47 -12.52 -14.26 6.92
CA TYR A 47 -13.62 -14.30 5.95
C TYR A 47 -13.23 -13.75 4.59
N LEU A 48 -13.88 -14.30 3.56
CA LEU A 48 -13.88 -13.83 2.17
C LEU A 48 -15.31 -13.46 1.75
N TRP A 49 -15.50 -12.25 1.25
CA TRP A 49 -16.75 -11.76 0.67
C TRP A 49 -16.62 -11.64 -0.85
N LYS A 50 -17.59 -12.20 -1.59
CA LYS A 50 -17.69 -12.07 -3.05
C LYS A 50 -18.99 -11.35 -3.39
N GLY A 51 -18.92 -10.04 -3.58
CA GLY A 51 -20.09 -9.17 -3.66
C GLY A 51 -20.87 -9.10 -2.34
N ALA A 52 -22.15 -8.68 -2.42
CA ALA A 52 -22.97 -8.43 -1.24
C ALA A 52 -23.55 -9.68 -0.55
N THR A 53 -23.61 -10.81 -1.25
CA THR A 53 -24.39 -11.99 -0.84
C THR A 53 -23.53 -13.19 -0.46
N THR A 54 -22.46 -13.46 -1.21
CA THR A 54 -21.62 -14.65 -1.02
C THR A 54 -20.53 -14.39 0.00
N ARG A 55 -20.52 -15.21 1.06
CA ARG A 55 -19.57 -15.15 2.16
C ARG A 55 -19.00 -16.54 2.42
N THR A 56 -17.70 -16.60 2.67
CA THR A 56 -16.98 -17.85 2.95
C THR A 56 -16.17 -17.66 4.23
N ASP A 57 -16.47 -18.46 5.24
CA ASP A 57 -15.60 -18.66 6.40
C ASP A 57 -14.36 -19.41 5.90
N LEU A 58 -13.17 -18.81 6.06
CA LEU A 58 -11.92 -19.40 5.62
C LEU A 58 -11.38 -20.42 6.65
N GLY A 59 -11.97 -20.45 7.85
CA GLY A 59 -11.63 -21.37 8.91
C GLY A 59 -10.30 -21.08 9.60
N MET A 60 -9.82 -22.08 10.34
CA MET A 60 -8.63 -22.01 11.19
C MET A 60 -7.72 -23.23 10.98
N LEU A 61 -6.45 -23.11 11.34
CA LEU A 61 -5.49 -24.22 11.42
C LEU A 61 -5.75 -25.15 12.63
N GLY A 62 -6.56 -24.71 13.59
CA GLY A 62 -7.13 -25.54 14.65
C GLY A 62 -7.27 -24.86 16.01
N GLY A 63 -6.55 -23.75 16.23
CA GLY A 63 -6.78 -22.81 17.33
C GLY A 63 -7.75 -21.68 16.93
N ASN A 64 -7.97 -20.71 17.83
CA ASN A 64 -8.87 -19.57 17.63
C ASN A 64 -8.25 -18.31 18.27
N PRO A 65 -7.90 -17.27 17.50
CA PRO A 65 -8.62 -16.86 16.28
C PRO A 65 -7.88 -17.05 14.95
N SER A 66 -8.57 -16.70 13.85
CA SER A 66 -7.96 -16.46 12.52
C SER A 66 -8.35 -15.10 11.94
N CYS A 67 -7.48 -14.56 11.09
CA CYS A 67 -7.59 -13.22 10.51
C CYS A 67 -7.03 -13.23 9.07
N ALA A 68 -7.84 -12.80 8.11
CA ALA A 68 -7.37 -12.56 6.75
C ALA A 68 -6.90 -11.11 6.60
N VAL A 69 -5.71 -10.90 6.05
CA VAL A 69 -5.05 -9.58 5.99
C VAL A 69 -4.96 -9.07 4.56
N ALA A 70 -4.53 -9.92 3.61
CA ALA A 70 -4.32 -9.55 2.21
C ALA A 70 -4.94 -10.57 1.25
N ILE A 71 -5.21 -10.15 0.01
CA ILE A 71 -5.79 -10.98 -1.06
C ILE A 71 -5.14 -10.64 -2.40
N ASP A 72 -4.79 -11.67 -3.18
CA ASP A 72 -4.27 -11.52 -4.55
C ASP A 72 -5.41 -11.45 -5.59
N ASN A 73 -5.09 -11.16 -6.85
CA ASN A 73 -6.09 -11.08 -7.93
C ASN A 73 -6.61 -12.45 -8.40
N THR A 74 -5.98 -13.56 -7.97
CA THR A 74 -6.49 -14.93 -8.22
C THR A 74 -7.55 -15.36 -7.18
N GLY A 75 -7.60 -14.65 -6.04
CA GLY A 75 -8.49 -14.92 -4.91
C GLY A 75 -7.86 -15.75 -3.79
N GLN A 76 -6.53 -15.93 -3.80
CA GLN A 76 -5.79 -16.45 -2.65
C GLN A 76 -5.67 -15.38 -1.58
N VAL A 77 -5.77 -15.81 -0.31
CA VAL A 77 -5.84 -14.91 0.84
C VAL A 77 -4.68 -15.23 1.78
N ALA A 78 -3.99 -14.21 2.28
CA ALA A 78 -2.91 -14.34 3.25
C ALA A 78 -3.27 -13.65 4.57
N GLY A 79 -2.76 -14.20 5.67
CA GLY A 79 -2.97 -13.66 7.01
C GLY A 79 -2.41 -14.60 8.07
N TRP A 80 -3.18 -14.85 9.13
CA TRP A 80 -2.75 -15.74 10.20
C TRP A 80 -3.90 -16.49 10.88
N SER A 81 -3.60 -17.64 11.44
CA SER A 81 -4.51 -18.46 12.23
C SER A 81 -3.74 -19.09 13.38
N GLU A 82 -4.39 -19.23 14.54
CA GLU A 82 -3.85 -20.09 15.59
C GLU A 82 -3.93 -21.57 15.20
N THR A 83 -2.94 -22.33 15.70
CA THR A 83 -2.78 -23.78 15.53
C THR A 83 -3.26 -24.56 16.76
N THR A 84 -3.44 -25.87 16.62
CA THR A 84 -3.76 -26.76 17.75
C THR A 84 -2.49 -27.09 18.53
N GLY A 85 -2.32 -26.51 19.73
CA GLY A 85 -1.10 -26.70 20.53
C GLY A 85 -0.98 -25.64 21.63
N PRO A 86 0.24 -25.28 22.08
CA PRO A 86 0.44 -23.98 22.72
C PRO A 86 0.03 -22.90 21.72
N ALA A 87 -1.08 -22.21 22.00
CA ALA A 87 -1.75 -21.32 21.05
C ALA A 87 -0.80 -20.24 20.53
N ALA A 88 -0.41 -20.37 19.26
CA ALA A 88 0.48 -19.46 18.57
C ALA A 88 -0.07 -19.17 17.16
N PRO A 89 -0.09 -17.90 16.73
CA PRO A 89 -0.52 -17.56 15.38
C PRO A 89 0.54 -18.03 14.38
N HIS A 90 0.12 -18.77 13.36
CA HIS A 90 0.94 -19.09 12.20
C HIS A 90 0.48 -18.30 10.98
N ALA A 91 1.42 -17.87 10.15
CA ALA A 91 1.15 -17.32 8.83
C ALA A 91 0.37 -18.37 8.02
N THR A 92 -0.74 -17.97 7.44
CA THR A 92 -1.67 -18.88 6.76
C THR A 92 -1.97 -18.35 5.36
N LEU A 93 -1.91 -19.25 4.38
CA LEU A 93 -2.43 -19.05 3.03
C LEU A 93 -3.76 -19.81 2.90
N TRP A 94 -4.80 -19.15 2.41
CA TRP A 94 -6.07 -19.76 2.07
C TRP A 94 -6.31 -19.70 0.57
N ASN A 95 -6.70 -20.84 -0.01
CA ASN A 95 -7.25 -20.91 -1.36
C ASN A 95 -8.67 -21.48 -1.27
N GLY A 96 -9.66 -20.59 -1.23
CA GLY A 96 -11.00 -20.94 -0.77
C GLY A 96 -10.97 -21.41 0.69
N THR A 97 -11.52 -22.59 0.98
CA THR A 97 -11.52 -23.19 2.34
C THR A 97 -10.30 -24.08 2.62
N THR A 98 -9.45 -24.30 1.61
CA THR A 98 -8.15 -24.98 1.77
C THR A 98 -7.20 -24.06 2.52
N ARG A 99 -6.67 -24.55 3.64
CA ARG A 99 -5.70 -23.86 4.50
C ARG A 99 -4.33 -24.47 4.31
N THR A 100 -3.32 -23.62 4.17
CA THR A 100 -1.91 -23.99 4.17
C THR A 100 -1.23 -23.22 5.30
N ASP A 101 -0.74 -23.97 6.29
CA ASP A 101 0.17 -23.45 7.30
C ASP A 101 1.52 -23.12 6.62
N LEU A 102 1.96 -21.87 6.75
CA LEU A 102 3.24 -21.40 6.21
C LEU A 102 4.38 -21.51 7.24
N GLY A 103 4.04 -21.61 8.53
CA GLY A 103 4.96 -21.87 9.63
C GLY A 103 5.98 -20.76 9.96
N PRO A 104 6.61 -20.86 11.14
CA PRO A 104 7.70 -19.97 11.56
C PRO A 104 9.05 -20.33 10.91
N LEU A 105 10.08 -19.49 11.12
CA LEU A 105 11.49 -19.74 10.72
C LEU A 105 12.21 -20.65 11.73
N GLY A 106 11.51 -21.69 12.21
CA GLY A 106 11.99 -22.57 13.29
C GLY A 106 11.77 -22.03 14.71
N GLY A 107 11.03 -20.93 14.88
CA GLY A 107 10.45 -20.47 16.15
C GLY A 107 9.08 -21.10 16.42
N ILE A 108 8.14 -20.32 16.96
CA ILE A 108 6.78 -20.80 17.34
C ILE A 108 5.62 -20.05 16.67
N ASP A 109 5.86 -18.90 16.06
CA ASP A 109 4.81 -18.02 15.56
C ASP A 109 5.22 -17.24 14.30
N SER A 110 4.23 -16.83 13.53
CA SER A 110 4.39 -16.08 12.30
C SER A 110 3.10 -15.38 11.88
N ARG A 111 3.21 -14.33 11.08
CA ARG A 111 2.06 -13.65 10.47
C ARG A 111 2.39 -13.22 9.05
N ALA A 112 1.46 -13.45 8.13
CA ALA A 112 1.50 -12.85 6.81
C ALA A 112 0.76 -11.52 6.79
N PHE A 113 1.30 -10.56 6.04
CA PHE A 113 0.76 -9.21 5.88
C PHE A 113 0.48 -8.85 4.41
N ALA A 114 1.19 -9.44 3.45
CA ALA A 114 1.00 -9.19 2.02
C ALA A 114 1.13 -10.46 1.18
N ILE A 115 0.54 -10.45 -0.01
CA ILE A 115 0.60 -11.50 -1.02
C ILE A 115 0.65 -10.87 -2.41
N ASN A 116 1.39 -11.45 -3.35
CA ASN A 116 1.36 -11.06 -4.76
C ASN A 116 0.64 -12.10 -5.64
N ASP A 117 0.32 -11.73 -6.88
CA ASP A 117 -0.40 -12.59 -7.84
C ASP A 117 0.37 -13.87 -8.27
N ALA A 118 1.62 -14.03 -7.85
CA ALA A 118 2.38 -15.28 -7.99
C ALA A 118 2.21 -16.22 -6.77
N GLY A 119 1.36 -15.87 -5.80
CA GLY A 119 1.15 -16.62 -4.56
C GLY A 119 2.31 -16.51 -3.56
N GLN A 120 3.24 -15.57 -3.74
CA GLN A 120 4.31 -15.32 -2.77
C GLN A 120 3.76 -14.47 -1.63
N VAL A 121 4.03 -14.90 -0.40
CA VAL A 121 3.47 -14.28 0.82
C VAL A 121 4.61 -13.64 1.62
N ALA A 122 4.39 -12.43 2.13
CA ALA A 122 5.37 -11.67 2.90
C ALA A 122 4.81 -11.29 4.28
N GLY A 123 5.67 -11.24 5.30
CA GLY A 123 5.30 -10.95 6.68
C GLY A 123 6.47 -11.07 7.65
N TRP A 124 6.23 -11.64 8.83
CA TRP A 124 7.30 -12.00 9.77
C TRP A 124 7.11 -13.38 10.38
N ALA A 125 8.20 -13.96 10.84
CA ALA A 125 8.23 -15.23 11.54
C ALA A 125 9.28 -15.22 12.66
N SER A 126 9.01 -15.90 13.77
CA SER A 126 10.05 -16.13 14.78
C SER A 126 11.06 -17.18 14.28
N THR A 127 12.33 -16.87 14.53
CA THR A 127 13.46 -17.79 14.35
C THR A 127 13.59 -18.72 15.56
N THR A 128 14.44 -19.74 15.48
CA THR A 128 14.76 -20.63 16.62
C THR A 128 15.33 -19.88 17.83
N GLY A 129 15.89 -18.67 17.65
CA GLY A 129 16.32 -17.80 18.76
C GLY A 129 15.20 -16.91 19.35
N GLY A 130 13.95 -17.03 18.89
CA GLY A 130 12.83 -16.18 19.28
C GLY A 130 12.85 -14.76 18.70
N ALA A 131 13.82 -14.43 17.84
CA ALA A 131 13.86 -13.15 17.12
C ALA A 131 12.84 -13.15 15.99
N HIS A 132 12.10 -12.04 15.83
CA HIS A 132 11.08 -11.86 14.78
C HIS A 132 11.74 -11.29 13.53
N HIS A 133 11.90 -12.11 12.49
CA HIS A 133 12.49 -11.66 11.22
C HIS A 133 11.43 -11.56 10.13
N ALA A 134 11.66 -10.61 9.21
CA ALA A 134 10.92 -10.51 7.97
C ALA A 134 11.06 -11.81 7.18
N ALA A 135 9.94 -12.33 6.70
CA ALA A 135 9.86 -13.63 6.04
C ALA A 135 9.17 -13.53 4.68
N LEU A 136 9.69 -14.27 3.71
CA LEU A 136 9.09 -14.50 2.40
C LEU A 136 8.80 -15.98 2.23
N TRP A 137 7.53 -16.34 2.08
CA TRP A 137 7.09 -17.69 1.76
C TRP A 137 6.79 -17.83 0.26
N ASN A 138 7.25 -18.94 -0.31
CA ASN A 138 6.85 -19.39 -1.64
C ASN A 138 6.38 -20.85 -1.51
N GLY A 139 5.07 -21.07 -1.59
CA GLY A 139 4.44 -22.25 -0.99
C GLY A 139 4.73 -22.30 0.52
N THR A 140 4.96 -23.50 1.05
CA THR A 140 5.33 -23.72 2.46
C THR A 140 6.81 -23.39 2.78
N ARG A 141 7.62 -22.97 1.79
CA ARG A 141 9.04 -22.67 2.02
C ARG A 141 9.23 -21.24 2.50
N ALA A 142 9.41 -21.07 3.81
CA ALA A 142 9.83 -19.83 4.43
C ALA A 142 11.28 -19.48 4.06
N THR A 143 11.56 -18.20 3.82
CA THR A 143 12.90 -17.63 3.61
C THR A 143 13.08 -16.48 4.59
N ASP A 144 14.13 -16.54 5.41
CA ASP A 144 14.54 -15.43 6.28
C ASP A 144 15.13 -14.30 5.42
N LEU A 145 14.58 -13.09 5.54
CA LEU A 145 15.05 -11.89 4.86
C LEU A 145 16.07 -11.09 5.70
N GLY A 146 16.21 -11.42 6.98
CA GLY A 146 17.17 -10.81 7.90
C GLY A 146 16.83 -9.39 8.34
N THR A 147 17.81 -8.74 8.96
CA THR A 147 17.71 -7.40 9.57
C THR A 147 18.84 -6.48 9.05
N LEU A 148 18.93 -5.25 9.57
CA LEU A 148 20.07 -4.34 9.33
C LEU A 148 21.14 -4.47 10.43
N GLY A 149 21.32 -5.66 10.98
CA GLY A 149 22.22 -5.95 12.10
C GLY A 149 21.58 -5.83 13.48
N GLY A 150 20.29 -5.47 13.56
CA GLY A 150 19.47 -5.56 14.77
C GLY A 150 18.78 -6.91 14.94
N SER A 151 17.84 -7.02 15.88
CA SER A 151 17.17 -8.27 16.29
C SER A 151 15.74 -8.46 15.74
N ARG A 152 15.22 -7.51 14.96
CA ARG A 152 13.86 -7.53 14.42
C ARG A 152 13.74 -6.95 13.03
N SER A 153 12.83 -7.50 12.23
CA SER A 153 12.33 -6.94 10.97
C SER A 153 10.94 -7.47 10.63
N GLU A 154 10.21 -6.74 9.80
CA GLU A 154 8.92 -7.19 9.25
C GLU A 154 8.80 -6.79 7.78
N ALA A 155 8.29 -7.70 6.95
CA ALA A 155 7.91 -7.41 5.58
C ALA A 155 6.43 -7.00 5.51
N LEU A 156 6.16 -5.77 5.06
CA LEU A 156 4.81 -5.18 5.06
C LEU A 156 4.15 -5.22 3.68
N ALA A 157 4.93 -5.20 2.59
CA ALA A 157 4.43 -5.20 1.24
C ALA A 157 5.33 -5.99 0.28
N ILE A 158 4.75 -6.51 -0.80
CA ILE A 158 5.45 -7.25 -1.86
C ILE A 158 4.85 -6.87 -3.23
N ASN A 159 5.70 -6.73 -4.25
CA ASN A 159 5.25 -6.49 -5.63
C ASN A 159 5.32 -7.77 -6.50
N SER A 160 4.83 -7.71 -7.74
CA SER A 160 4.84 -8.84 -8.70
C SER A 160 6.25 -9.34 -9.07
N ALA A 161 7.29 -8.51 -8.91
CA ALA A 161 8.68 -8.90 -9.11
C ALA A 161 9.30 -9.62 -7.88
N GLY A 162 8.52 -9.87 -6.83
CA GLY A 162 8.98 -10.49 -5.58
C GLY A 162 9.90 -9.59 -4.75
N GLN A 163 9.89 -8.28 -5.00
CA GLN A 163 10.58 -7.31 -4.15
C GLN A 163 9.70 -6.98 -2.94
N VAL A 164 10.31 -6.95 -1.76
CA VAL A 164 9.60 -6.86 -0.49
C VAL A 164 10.02 -5.59 0.24
N ALA A 165 9.07 -4.81 0.73
CA ALA A 165 9.31 -3.58 1.48
C ALA A 165 8.80 -3.71 2.93
N GLY A 166 9.46 -3.03 3.86
CA GLY A 166 9.06 -3.06 5.27
C GLY A 166 9.97 -2.23 6.17
N TRP A 167 10.24 -2.74 7.36
CA TRP A 167 11.18 -2.13 8.32
C TRP A 167 12.12 -3.18 8.92
N ALA A 168 13.32 -2.75 9.29
CA ALA A 168 14.30 -3.56 10.01
C ALA A 168 15.01 -2.72 11.07
N SER A 169 15.37 -3.36 12.18
CA SER A 169 16.23 -2.75 13.18
C SER A 169 17.71 -2.84 12.75
N THR A 170 18.41 -1.74 12.98
CA THR A 170 19.87 -1.62 12.83
C THR A 170 20.59 -2.16 14.06
N THR A 171 21.92 -2.34 13.99
CA THR A 171 22.77 -2.64 15.16
C THR A 171 22.62 -1.62 16.30
N GLY A 172 22.29 -0.36 15.98
CA GLY A 172 22.01 0.70 16.97
C GLY A 172 20.59 0.67 17.55
N GLY A 173 19.75 -0.30 17.17
CA GLY A 173 18.35 -0.43 17.61
C GLY A 173 17.35 0.48 16.88
N ALA A 174 17.80 1.43 16.05
CA ALA A 174 16.91 2.26 15.24
C ALA A 174 16.17 1.43 14.19
N GLN A 175 14.88 1.70 13.99
CA GLN A 175 14.07 1.11 12.92
C GLN A 175 14.23 1.93 11.64
N HIS A 176 14.70 1.27 10.58
CA HIS A 176 14.90 1.86 9.26
C HIS A 176 13.99 1.19 8.23
N ALA A 177 13.49 1.99 7.29
CA ALA A 177 12.78 1.51 6.11
C ALA A 177 13.74 0.72 5.21
N ILE A 178 13.29 -0.42 4.71
CA ILE A 178 14.14 -1.40 4.03
C ILE A 178 13.44 -1.99 2.80
N LEU A 179 14.23 -2.32 1.79
CA LEU A 179 13.84 -3.09 0.62
C LEU A 179 14.65 -4.38 0.56
N TRP A 180 13.99 -5.51 0.37
CA TRP A 180 14.61 -6.80 0.08
C TRP A 180 14.36 -7.23 -1.37
N LYS A 181 15.40 -7.79 -2.00
CA LYS A 181 15.31 -8.48 -3.29
C LYS A 181 15.92 -9.87 -3.13
N GLY A 182 15.07 -10.88 -2.94
CA GLY A 182 15.52 -12.13 -2.33
C GLY A 182 16.07 -11.86 -0.93
N THR A 183 17.20 -12.48 -0.57
CA THR A 183 17.88 -12.23 0.72
C THR A 183 18.77 -10.98 0.72
N THR A 184 18.85 -10.22 -0.37
CA THR A 184 19.61 -8.96 -0.41
C THR A 184 18.81 -7.82 0.21
N ALA A 185 19.21 -7.41 1.41
CA ALA A 185 18.70 -6.26 2.15
C ALA A 185 19.33 -4.93 1.71
N THR A 186 18.51 -3.90 1.52
CA THR A 186 18.93 -2.52 1.19
C THR A 186 18.27 -1.54 2.15
N ASP A 187 19.06 -0.88 3.01
CA ASP A 187 18.60 0.23 3.85
C ASP A 187 18.24 1.44 2.98
N LEU A 188 16.99 1.88 3.03
CA LEU A 188 16.51 2.99 2.22
C LEU A 188 17.05 4.35 2.70
N ASN A 189 17.58 4.43 3.92
CA ASN A 189 18.26 5.64 4.41
C ASN A 189 19.58 5.90 3.68
N GLY A 190 20.17 4.90 3.03
CA GLY A 190 21.35 5.06 2.16
C GLY A 190 21.09 5.93 0.92
N PHE A 191 19.82 6.25 0.61
CA PHE A 191 19.43 7.14 -0.48
C PHE A 191 19.12 8.58 -0.02
N LEU A 192 19.24 8.90 1.27
CA LEU A 192 18.99 10.26 1.77
C LEU A 192 20.23 11.15 1.64
N ASP A 193 20.03 12.32 1.03
CA ASP A 193 21.06 13.36 1.01
C ASP A 193 21.40 13.87 2.43
N ALA A 194 22.66 14.26 2.62
CA ALA A 194 23.15 14.74 3.91
C ALA A 194 22.36 15.93 4.47
N SER A 195 21.71 16.76 3.63
CA SER A 195 20.84 17.85 4.07
C SER A 195 19.58 17.36 4.78
N ILE A 196 18.98 16.25 4.32
CA ILE A 196 17.80 15.61 4.90
C ILE A 196 18.16 14.97 6.24
N VAL A 197 19.27 14.22 6.28
CA VAL A 197 19.79 13.59 7.51
C VAL A 197 20.18 14.66 8.54
N ASN A 198 20.86 15.74 8.12
CA ASN A 198 21.21 16.85 9.01
C ASN A 198 19.99 17.64 9.51
N ALA A 199 18.87 17.63 8.79
CA ALA A 199 17.58 18.16 9.27
C ALA A 199 16.89 17.23 10.30
N GLY A 200 17.44 16.04 10.57
CA GLY A 200 16.98 15.09 11.58
C GLY A 200 16.11 13.95 11.03
N TRP A 201 15.85 13.90 9.73
CA TRP A 201 14.96 12.92 9.10
C TRP A 201 15.65 11.57 8.86
N MET A 202 14.91 10.49 9.14
CA MET A 202 15.21 9.12 8.73
C MET A 202 13.94 8.45 8.19
N LEU A 203 14.06 7.57 7.20
CA LEU A 203 12.96 6.72 6.75
C LEU A 203 12.82 5.56 7.74
N SER A 204 11.69 5.47 8.45
CA SER A 204 11.50 4.51 9.55
C SER A 204 10.79 3.22 9.11
N VAL A 205 9.79 3.33 8.23
CA VAL A 205 8.99 2.19 7.76
C VAL A 205 8.60 2.36 6.30
N ALA A 206 8.84 1.37 5.44
CA ALA A 206 8.25 1.30 4.11
C ALA A 206 6.93 0.49 4.15
N ASN A 207 5.80 1.17 4.00
CA ASN A 207 4.45 0.60 4.14
C ASN A 207 3.94 -0.06 2.85
N GLY A 208 4.46 0.33 1.68
CA GLY A 208 3.95 -0.13 0.39
C GLY A 208 5.01 -0.06 -0.71
N ILE A 209 4.95 -1.01 -1.63
CA ILE A 209 5.73 -1.04 -2.87
C ILE A 209 4.80 -1.40 -4.04
N ASN A 210 4.96 -0.74 -5.20
CA ASN A 210 4.24 -1.09 -6.42
C ASN A 210 5.12 -1.85 -7.45
N ASP A 211 4.52 -2.31 -8.54
CA ASP A 211 5.23 -3.06 -9.59
C ASP A 211 6.26 -2.22 -10.37
N ASN A 212 6.13 -0.90 -10.34
CA ASN A 212 7.16 0.01 -10.87
C ASN A 212 8.32 0.20 -9.88
N GLY A 213 8.29 -0.41 -8.68
CA GLY A 213 9.32 -0.26 -7.64
C GLY A 213 9.23 1.05 -6.86
N TRP A 214 8.12 1.80 -6.94
CA TRP A 214 7.89 2.98 -6.10
C TRP A 214 7.53 2.53 -4.69
N ILE A 215 8.15 3.15 -3.68
CA ILE A 215 8.00 2.80 -2.26
C ILE A 215 7.42 3.99 -1.51
N VAL A 216 6.36 3.75 -0.72
CA VAL A 216 5.77 4.74 0.18
C VAL A 216 5.92 4.30 1.63
N GLY A 217 6.00 5.26 2.55
CA GLY A 217 6.24 4.94 3.95
C GLY A 217 6.23 6.14 4.88
N ASN A 218 6.66 5.90 6.12
CA ASN A 218 6.80 6.91 7.17
C ASN A 218 8.29 7.27 7.35
N ALA A 219 8.56 8.55 7.55
CA ALA A 219 9.85 9.09 7.93
C ALA A 219 9.70 9.84 9.25
N HIS A 220 10.61 9.59 10.19
CA HIS A 220 10.61 10.19 11.52
C HIS A 220 11.69 11.27 11.60
N ASN A 221 11.38 12.40 12.26
CA ASN A 221 12.37 13.44 12.55
C ASN A 221 12.82 13.41 14.02
N SER A 222 14.09 13.07 14.25
CA SER A 222 14.67 12.95 15.60
C SER A 222 14.83 14.30 16.36
N LYS A 223 14.67 15.44 15.69
CA LYS A 223 14.80 16.78 16.29
C LYS A 223 13.46 17.40 16.65
N SER A 224 12.41 17.16 15.86
CA SER A 224 11.06 17.68 16.11
C SER A 224 10.09 16.65 16.68
N GLY A 225 10.41 15.35 16.62
CA GLY A 225 9.52 14.25 17.01
C GLY A 225 8.31 14.07 16.09
N LEU A 226 8.37 14.58 14.85
CA LEU A 226 7.29 14.52 13.88
C LEU A 226 7.52 13.40 12.86
N ASP A 227 6.43 12.71 12.48
CA ASP A 227 6.40 11.76 11.37
C ASP A 227 5.80 12.39 10.11
N HIS A 228 6.47 12.23 8.97
CA HIS A 228 5.99 12.62 7.64
C HIS A 228 5.90 11.40 6.72
N ALA A 229 4.96 11.42 5.77
CA ALA A 229 4.96 10.44 4.69
C ALA A 229 6.10 10.70 3.70
N PHE A 230 6.71 9.63 3.16
CA PHE A 230 7.67 9.70 2.07
C PHE A 230 7.19 8.94 0.82
N LEU A 231 7.75 9.32 -0.32
CA LEU A 231 7.72 8.56 -1.57
C LEU A 231 9.15 8.46 -2.11
N LEU A 232 9.63 7.24 -2.33
CA LEU A 232 10.82 6.94 -3.11
C LEU A 232 10.40 6.38 -4.46
N ALA A 233 10.92 6.97 -5.54
CA ALA A 233 10.79 6.43 -6.89
C ALA A 233 12.15 5.87 -7.35
N PRO A 234 12.19 4.79 -8.15
CA PRO A 234 13.44 4.33 -8.74
C PRO A 234 14.03 5.39 -9.67
N ILE A 235 15.33 5.61 -9.57
CA ILE A 235 16.07 6.35 -10.58
C ILE A 235 16.34 5.39 -11.74
N TYR A 236 15.51 5.47 -12.78
CA TYR A 236 15.88 4.89 -14.06
C TYR A 236 17.02 5.73 -14.63
N THR A 237 18.24 5.20 -14.64
CA THR A 237 19.34 5.84 -15.33
C THR A 237 19.04 5.83 -16.83
N PHE A 238 18.68 6.99 -17.36
CA PHE A 238 18.65 7.19 -18.81
C PHE A 238 20.08 7.06 -19.33
N THR A 239 20.39 5.93 -19.94
CA THR A 239 21.55 5.83 -20.82
C THR A 239 21.25 6.71 -22.02
N ASP A 240 21.91 7.87 -22.09
CA ASP A 240 21.99 8.63 -23.33
C ASP A 240 22.63 7.72 -24.39
N LEU A 241 21.86 7.36 -25.41
CA LEU A 241 22.33 6.57 -26.55
C LEU A 241 23.20 7.41 -27.51
N GLY A 242 23.47 8.66 -27.13
CA GLY A 242 24.13 9.68 -27.92
C GLY A 242 23.13 10.47 -28.75
N THR A 243 23.51 11.69 -29.14
CA THR A 243 22.93 12.30 -30.32
C THR A 243 23.18 11.39 -31.52
N LEU A 244 22.13 11.13 -32.32
CA LEU A 244 22.31 10.52 -33.63
C LEU A 244 23.27 11.41 -34.43
N GLY A 245 24.50 10.91 -34.65
CA GLY A 245 25.57 11.67 -35.29
C GLY A 245 25.18 12.09 -36.69
N GLY A 246 24.71 13.33 -36.84
CA GLY A 246 24.08 13.79 -38.07
C GLY A 246 23.85 15.29 -38.08
N LEU A 247 24.76 15.99 -38.76
CA LEU A 247 24.73 17.42 -39.09
C LEU A 247 25.02 18.39 -37.93
N THR A 248 26.21 18.99 -38.01
CA THR A 248 26.56 20.24 -37.33
C THR A 248 25.55 21.32 -37.71
N ALA A 249 24.78 21.80 -36.73
CA ALA A 249 24.02 23.03 -36.91
C ALA A 249 25.01 24.20 -37.08
N THR A 250 25.14 24.71 -38.30
CA THR A 250 25.83 25.99 -38.54
C THR A 250 25.09 27.09 -37.78
N PRO A 251 25.80 27.99 -37.07
CA PRO A 251 25.12 29.06 -36.35
C PRO A 251 24.40 29.97 -37.35
N ALA A 252 23.11 30.21 -37.11
CA ALA A 252 22.32 31.11 -37.95
C ALA A 252 22.89 32.54 -37.88
N PRO A 253 22.95 33.28 -39.01
CA PRO A 253 23.42 34.65 -39.00
C PRO A 253 22.47 35.56 -38.21
N SER A 254 23.04 36.41 -37.35
CA SER A 254 22.29 37.34 -36.52
C SER A 254 21.54 38.38 -37.38
N ILE A 255 20.20 38.40 -37.31
CA ILE A 255 19.36 39.42 -37.95
C ILE A 255 18.52 40.09 -36.86
N MET A 256 18.70 41.41 -36.68
CA MET A 256 17.81 42.23 -35.87
C MET A 256 16.42 42.33 -36.52
N PRO A 257 15.32 42.38 -35.73
CA PRO A 257 13.98 42.46 -36.29
C PRO A 257 13.61 43.91 -36.68
N PRO A 258 13.06 44.14 -37.89
CA PRO A 258 12.23 45.30 -38.16
C PRO A 258 10.76 45.00 -37.86
N SER A 259 10.07 46.06 -37.43
CA SER A 259 8.68 46.07 -36.98
C SER A 259 7.63 46.05 -38.12
N GLY A 260 6.59 45.22 -37.97
CA GLY A 260 5.22 45.48 -38.49
C GLY A 260 4.92 45.05 -39.93
N GLY A 261 3.69 44.56 -40.19
CA GLY A 261 3.17 44.42 -41.57
C GLY A 261 2.32 43.18 -41.92
N VAL A 262 1.21 42.97 -41.22
CA VAL A 262 0.02 42.12 -41.52
C VAL A 262 -0.08 41.40 -42.89
N GLY A 263 -0.35 40.08 -42.86
CA GLY A 263 -0.87 39.28 -44.01
C GLY A 263 -1.59 37.99 -43.56
N ARG A 264 -2.77 37.68 -44.13
CA ARG A 264 -3.63 36.50 -43.81
C ARG A 264 -3.19 35.28 -44.64
N TYR A 265 -3.48 33.99 -44.36
CA TYR A 265 -4.60 33.29 -43.68
C TYR A 265 -4.04 32.08 -42.86
N GLN A 266 -4.76 31.13 -42.23
CA GLN A 266 -6.20 30.79 -42.17
C GLN A 266 -6.59 30.27 -40.75
N ARG A 267 -7.31 29.14 -40.62
CA ARG A 267 -7.62 28.41 -39.35
C ARG A 267 -7.86 26.91 -39.60
N CYS A 268 -7.48 26.07 -38.63
CA CYS A 268 -8.27 24.94 -38.09
C CYS A 268 -7.63 24.44 -36.75
N PRO A 269 -8.33 23.70 -35.86
CA PRO A 269 -8.54 24.24 -34.51
C PRO A 269 -8.06 23.37 -33.34
N THR A 270 -8.00 24.00 -32.17
CA THR A 270 -7.75 23.37 -30.86
C THR A 270 -9.04 22.91 -30.16
N ARG A 271 -8.87 21.95 -29.22
CA ARG A 271 -9.78 21.61 -28.12
C ARG A 271 -8.93 21.05 -26.97
N TYR A 272 -9.01 21.45 -25.71
CA TYR A 272 -9.57 22.65 -25.04
C TYR A 272 -8.71 22.86 -23.76
N PRO A 273 -8.31 24.09 -23.39
CA PRO A 273 -7.75 24.37 -22.07
C PRO A 273 -8.85 24.66 -21.03
N VAL A 274 -8.48 24.66 -19.75
CA VAL A 274 -9.31 25.13 -18.63
C VAL A 274 -8.63 26.35 -18.02
N GLU A 275 -9.34 27.48 -17.94
CA GLU A 275 -8.89 28.68 -17.23
C GLU A 275 -9.84 29.06 -16.09
N TRP A 276 -9.25 29.69 -15.07
CA TRP A 276 -9.94 30.37 -13.97
C TRP A 276 -9.96 31.87 -14.22
N HIS A 277 -11.02 32.57 -13.81
CA HIS A 277 -10.90 33.97 -13.39
C HIS A 277 -11.93 34.35 -12.31
N HIS A 278 -11.60 35.41 -11.57
CA HIS A 278 -12.31 35.91 -10.40
C HIS A 278 -13.34 37.00 -10.73
N GLY A 279 -14.28 37.20 -9.80
CA GLY A 279 -14.87 38.51 -9.51
C GLY A 279 -16.22 38.84 -10.16
N ASP A 280 -17.33 38.75 -9.40
CA ASP A 280 -17.89 39.94 -8.74
C ASP A 280 -19.12 39.64 -7.85
N ARG A 281 -19.32 40.50 -6.85
CA ARG A 281 -20.52 40.63 -5.98
C ARG A 281 -21.37 41.83 -6.53
N PRO A 282 -22.55 42.24 -5.98
CA PRO A 282 -23.25 41.81 -4.75
C PRO A 282 -24.79 41.66 -4.85
N ARG A 283 -25.44 41.15 -3.78
CA ARG A 283 -26.40 41.90 -2.91
C ARG A 283 -27.07 40.99 -1.86
N HIS A 284 -27.63 41.64 -0.84
CA HIS A 284 -28.20 41.06 0.38
C HIS A 284 -29.58 40.40 0.19
N ALA A 285 -29.86 39.37 0.99
CA ALA A 285 -31.07 39.29 1.81
C ALA A 285 -30.80 38.42 3.06
N ARG A 286 -31.34 38.82 4.20
CA ARG A 286 -31.34 38.09 5.49
C ARG A 286 -32.80 37.81 5.88
N TRP A 287 -33.01 37.11 6.99
CA TRP A 287 -34.32 36.73 7.59
C TRP A 287 -35.04 35.57 6.87
N GLY A 288 -35.69 34.63 7.57
CA GLY A 288 -35.75 34.42 9.04
C GLY A 288 -36.71 33.27 9.43
N SER A 289 -36.55 32.77 10.66
CA SER A 289 -37.55 32.09 11.51
C SER A 289 -38.49 31.00 10.94
N GLN A 290 -38.37 29.77 11.46
CA GLN A 290 -39.53 28.90 11.72
C GLN A 290 -40.46 29.55 12.77
N PRO A 291 -41.77 29.18 12.82
CA PRO A 291 -42.16 28.06 13.70
C PRO A 291 -43.26 27.12 13.16
N SER A 292 -43.30 25.92 13.75
CA SER A 292 -44.43 24.97 13.93
C SER A 292 -45.76 25.65 14.36
N PRO A 293 -46.98 25.02 14.28
CA PRO A 293 -47.22 23.61 14.70
C PRO A 293 -48.37 22.78 14.07
N ARG A 294 -48.38 21.50 14.49
CA ARG A 294 -49.46 20.48 14.63
C ARG A 294 -50.87 20.77 14.09
N HIS A 295 -51.43 19.76 13.40
CA HIS A 295 -52.75 19.12 13.59
C HIS A 295 -52.83 17.97 12.55
N GLN A 296 -53.38 16.78 12.78
CA GLN A 296 -54.01 16.16 13.97
C GLN A 296 -53.29 14.85 14.32
#